data_AF-A0A529WX36-F1
#
_entry.id   AF-A0A529WX36-F1
#
_cell.length_a   1.000
_cell.length_b   1.000
_cell.length_c   1.000
_cell.angle_alpha   90.00
_cell.angle_beta   90.00
_cell.angle_gamma   90.00
#
_symmetry.space_group_name_H-M   'P 1'
#
loop_
_entity.id
_entity.type
_entity.pdbx_description
1 polymer ?
#
loop_
_entity_poly.entity_id
_entity_poly.type
_entity_poly.pdbx_seq_one_letter_code
_entity_poly.pdbx_strand_id
1 'polypeptide(L)'
;MTPFASFSSDGADITGGLADRLLSVECHDEAEDKSDRVTIELDDRARWSDGAVAALPLIGSTITVTLGYREGRSTEFGPYLIDDLEVSSPPRTLPVTGRSAKMPKSFRTPKTESYHQKTVGAIMQEIAGRNGYEAKIDPALSGIVMRHIDQRNESDMAFATRLAGMHDGVARPVAGKLAVAKRGTGKSVTGQALPDVKLTEADCIKWSFKYSARDEAGEAGGLDQGGGGSSAQGAAGDAGDTASGQTEGESIIDLPEDEDGGEGDKGGVRAYWTDVRTGETKEATSGQEPYHDLRYSYHNEAEAQAAADAYKNKSARGKASFSCDIGGDPTVQAEAKLTLSSFRPYIPAAWRIKTATHRYGPSEGYTTAIDAELFAEKQKDVPAGVKKTKPTDDDKIDPDAPAEPVEPTAPTDGFIIDVPADGAAQ
;
A
#
# COMPACT_ATOMS: atom_id res chain seq x y z
N MET A 1 -11.89 13.44 -27.28
CA MET A 1 -10.56 12.83 -27.48
C MET A 1 -10.79 11.36 -27.77
N THR A 2 -9.94 10.74 -28.59
CA THR A 2 -10.12 9.35 -29.04
C THR A 2 -9.25 8.44 -28.18
N PRO A 3 -9.83 7.69 -27.21
CA PRO A 3 -9.05 6.80 -26.37
C PRO A 3 -8.51 5.63 -27.18
N PHE A 4 -7.35 5.12 -26.81
CA PHE A 4 -6.76 3.92 -27.41
C PHE A 4 -6.06 3.07 -26.36
N ALA A 5 -5.94 1.79 -26.68
CA ALA A 5 -5.00 0.87 -26.06
C ALA A 5 -4.11 0.25 -27.14
N SER A 6 -2.81 0.13 -26.85
CA SER A 6 -1.89 -0.68 -27.64
C SER A 6 -1.18 -1.71 -26.76
N PHE A 7 -0.82 -2.83 -27.35
CA PHE A 7 -0.30 -4.00 -26.67
C PHE A 7 0.96 -4.47 -27.35
N SER A 8 2.01 -4.68 -26.56
CA SER A 8 3.22 -5.36 -26.99
C SER A 8 3.43 -6.63 -26.19
N SER A 9 3.76 -7.74 -26.85
CA SER A 9 4.15 -9.01 -26.23
C SER A 9 5.59 -9.35 -26.61
N ASP A 10 6.45 -9.53 -25.60
CA ASP A 10 7.90 -9.78 -25.75
C ASP A 10 8.60 -8.78 -26.70
N GLY A 11 8.11 -7.53 -26.73
CA GLY A 11 8.62 -6.45 -27.57
C GLY A 11 8.04 -6.41 -28.99
N ALA A 12 7.24 -7.38 -29.41
CA ALA A 12 6.49 -7.35 -30.66
C ALA A 12 5.13 -6.66 -30.47
N ASP A 13 4.71 -5.81 -31.41
CA ASP A 13 3.37 -5.20 -31.39
C ASP A 13 2.31 -6.25 -31.76
N ILE A 14 1.35 -6.46 -30.87
CA ILE A 14 0.22 -7.39 -31.06
C ILE A 14 -1.13 -6.67 -31.11
N THR A 15 -1.14 -5.33 -31.11
CA THR A 15 -2.35 -4.50 -31.05
C THR A 15 -3.35 -4.86 -32.15
N GLY A 16 -2.88 -4.99 -33.39
CA GLY A 16 -3.74 -5.34 -34.52
C GLY A 16 -4.39 -6.72 -34.40
N GLY A 17 -3.73 -7.67 -33.73
CA GLY A 17 -4.27 -9.01 -33.49
C GLY A 17 -5.34 -9.05 -32.40
N LEU A 18 -5.25 -8.13 -31.42
CA LEU A 18 -6.22 -8.02 -30.32
C LEU A 18 -7.38 -7.07 -30.62
N ALA A 19 -7.23 -6.12 -31.55
CA ALA A 19 -8.19 -5.04 -31.78
C ALA A 19 -9.63 -5.50 -32.06
N ASP A 20 -9.81 -6.63 -32.77
CA ASP A 20 -11.13 -7.19 -33.11
C ASP A 20 -11.77 -7.97 -31.95
N ARG A 21 -10.99 -8.30 -30.91
CA ARG A 21 -11.41 -9.18 -29.81
C ARG A 21 -11.34 -8.53 -28.43
N LEU A 22 -10.66 -7.41 -28.29
CA LEU A 22 -10.53 -6.74 -26.99
C LEU A 22 -11.91 -6.29 -26.49
N LEU A 23 -12.31 -6.82 -25.34
CA LEU A 23 -13.49 -6.36 -24.62
C LEU A 23 -13.10 -5.27 -23.64
N SER A 24 -12.10 -5.55 -22.80
CA SER A 24 -11.59 -4.63 -21.81
C SER A 24 -10.10 -4.88 -21.50
N VAL A 25 -9.41 -3.85 -21.03
CA VAL A 25 -8.12 -3.96 -20.35
C VAL A 25 -8.15 -3.10 -19.11
N GLU A 26 -7.65 -3.66 -18.02
CA GLU A 26 -7.57 -3.04 -16.71
C GLU A 26 -6.13 -3.12 -16.19
N CYS A 27 -5.52 -1.97 -15.92
CA CYS A 27 -4.19 -1.87 -15.33
C CYS A 27 -4.32 -1.29 -13.92
N HIS A 28 -3.93 -2.07 -12.92
CA HIS A 28 -3.82 -1.62 -11.53
C HIS A 28 -2.38 -1.20 -11.23
N ASP A 29 -2.22 0.05 -10.81
CA ASP A 29 -1.03 0.55 -10.14
C ASP A 29 -1.37 0.72 -8.66
N GLU A 30 -0.63 0.01 -7.81
CA GLU A 30 -0.98 -0.17 -6.41
C GLU A 30 0.10 0.39 -5.49
N ALA A 31 -0.33 0.94 -4.36
CA ALA A 31 0.36 1.28 -3.12
C ALA A 31 1.11 0.13 -2.45
N GLU A 32 2.23 0.41 -1.78
CA GLU A 32 2.75 -0.39 -0.65
C GLU A 32 3.13 -1.85 -1.01
N ASP A 33 2.50 -2.84 -0.36
CA ASP A 33 2.78 -4.28 -0.45
C ASP A 33 2.05 -5.01 -1.58
N LYS A 34 1.13 -4.31 -2.25
CA LYS A 34 0.42 -4.82 -3.41
C LYS A 34 1.27 -4.68 -4.67
N SER A 35 1.11 -5.62 -5.58
CA SER A 35 1.80 -5.63 -6.88
C SER A 35 0.86 -5.23 -7.99
N ASP A 36 1.39 -4.46 -8.94
CA ASP A 36 0.69 -4.10 -10.16
C ASP A 36 0.21 -5.34 -10.91
N ARG A 37 -0.99 -5.21 -11.48
CA ARG A 37 -1.68 -6.26 -12.22
C ARG A 37 -2.28 -5.69 -13.49
N VAL A 38 -2.29 -6.52 -14.53
CA VAL A 38 -3.10 -6.29 -15.71
C VAL A 38 -4.11 -7.42 -15.86
N THR A 39 -5.32 -7.07 -16.27
CA THR A 39 -6.34 -8.01 -16.73
C THR A 39 -6.75 -7.59 -18.13
N ILE A 40 -6.68 -8.51 -19.10
CA ILE A 40 -7.11 -8.28 -20.48
C ILE A 40 -8.24 -9.27 -20.76
N GLU A 41 -9.42 -8.76 -21.10
CA GLU A 41 -10.57 -9.58 -21.43
C GLU A 41 -10.77 -9.61 -22.94
N LEU A 42 -10.83 -10.82 -23.49
CA LEU A 42 -10.98 -11.06 -24.93
C LEU A 42 -12.28 -11.80 -25.26
N ASP A 43 -12.82 -11.48 -26.43
CA ASP A 43 -13.91 -12.20 -27.08
C ASP A 43 -13.39 -13.50 -27.69
N ASP A 44 -13.82 -14.63 -27.09
CA ASP A 44 -13.45 -15.98 -27.53
C ASP A 44 -14.51 -16.60 -28.47
N ARG A 45 -15.43 -15.80 -29.02
CA ARG A 45 -16.33 -16.29 -30.07
C ARG A 45 -15.52 -16.69 -31.30
N ALA A 46 -15.89 -17.84 -31.85
CA ALA A 46 -15.43 -18.23 -33.18
C ALA A 46 -15.94 -17.20 -34.18
N ARG A 47 -15.02 -16.54 -34.91
CA ARG A 47 -15.38 -15.59 -35.95
C ARG A 47 -16.22 -16.31 -37.00
N TRP A 48 -17.33 -15.68 -37.39
CA TRP A 48 -18.28 -16.28 -38.33
C TRP A 48 -17.65 -16.56 -39.71
N SER A 49 -16.64 -15.79 -40.11
CA SER A 49 -16.00 -15.89 -41.42
C SER A 49 -15.06 -17.09 -41.58
N ASP A 50 -14.30 -17.45 -40.54
CA ASP A 50 -13.18 -18.39 -40.62
C ASP A 50 -13.12 -19.38 -39.44
N GLY A 51 -14.04 -19.28 -38.48
CA GLY A 51 -14.05 -20.11 -37.28
C GLY A 51 -12.91 -19.81 -36.29
N ALA A 52 -12.09 -18.78 -36.54
CA ALA A 52 -10.96 -18.47 -35.68
C ALA A 52 -11.44 -18.04 -34.29
N VAL A 53 -10.74 -18.50 -33.25
CA VAL A 53 -10.93 -18.10 -31.84
C VAL A 53 -9.81 -17.16 -31.41
N ALA A 54 -9.87 -16.64 -30.18
CA ALA A 54 -8.78 -15.82 -29.66
C ALA A 54 -7.49 -16.66 -29.62
N ALA A 55 -6.40 -16.13 -30.17
CA ALA A 55 -5.12 -16.77 -29.98
C ALA A 55 -4.74 -16.62 -28.50
N LEU A 56 -4.65 -17.73 -27.77
CA LEU A 56 -4.24 -17.74 -26.37
C LEU A 56 -2.88 -17.04 -26.25
N PRO A 57 -2.75 -15.95 -25.47
CA PRO A 57 -1.44 -15.40 -25.17
C PRO A 57 -0.63 -16.49 -24.46
N LEU A 58 0.62 -16.69 -24.90
CA LEU A 58 1.47 -17.72 -24.32
C LEU A 58 1.71 -17.38 -22.85
N ILE A 59 1.27 -18.26 -21.94
CA ILE A 59 1.62 -18.18 -20.52
C ILE A 59 3.16 -18.08 -20.42
N GLY A 60 3.64 -17.11 -19.66
CA GLY A 60 5.06 -16.79 -19.52
C GLY A 60 5.57 -15.70 -20.45
N SER A 61 4.76 -15.23 -21.40
CA SER A 61 5.10 -14.03 -22.20
C SER A 61 4.95 -12.75 -21.39
N THR A 62 5.72 -11.73 -21.78
CA THR A 62 5.70 -10.41 -21.15
C THR A 62 4.85 -9.45 -21.97
N ILE A 63 3.79 -8.91 -21.39
CA ILE A 63 2.90 -7.92 -22.02
C ILE A 63 3.14 -6.52 -21.47
N THR A 64 3.20 -5.54 -22.36
CA THR A 64 3.21 -4.12 -22.04
C THR A 64 1.97 -3.48 -22.66
N VAL A 65 1.27 -2.64 -21.89
CA VAL A 65 0.02 -2.00 -22.32
C VAL A 65 0.24 -0.50 -22.35
N THR A 66 -0.08 0.17 -23.45
CA THR A 66 -0.10 1.64 -23.49
C THR A 66 -1.55 2.10 -23.53
N LEU A 67 -1.94 2.97 -22.60
CA LEU A 67 -3.26 3.60 -22.58
C LEU A 67 -3.12 5.12 -22.72
N GLY A 68 -4.09 5.74 -23.38
CA GLY A 68 -4.15 7.19 -23.50
C GLY A 68 -5.13 7.65 -24.57
N TYR A 69 -4.91 8.87 -25.05
CA TYR A 69 -5.67 9.44 -26.17
C TYR A 69 -4.77 9.70 -27.36
N ARG A 70 -5.27 9.45 -28.57
CA ARG A 70 -4.50 9.66 -29.81
C ARG A 70 -4.06 11.11 -29.97
N GLU A 71 -4.88 12.05 -29.52
CA GLU A 71 -4.62 13.49 -29.59
C GLU A 71 -4.01 14.04 -28.29
N GLY A 72 -3.67 13.18 -27.33
CA GLY A 72 -3.32 13.58 -25.97
C GLY A 72 -2.14 12.81 -25.40
N ARG A 73 -2.09 12.76 -24.07
CA ARG A 73 -1.06 12.01 -23.33
C ARG A 73 -1.38 10.51 -23.40
N SER A 74 -0.32 9.71 -23.33
CA SER A 74 -0.40 8.27 -23.14
C SER A 74 0.72 7.82 -22.21
N THR A 75 0.50 6.71 -21.52
CA THR A 75 1.46 6.11 -20.59
C THR A 75 1.54 4.63 -20.86
N GLU A 76 2.75 4.11 -20.73
CA GLU A 76 3.05 2.69 -20.81
C GLU A 76 2.96 2.05 -19.42
N PHE A 77 2.20 0.97 -19.33
CA PHE A 77 1.94 0.17 -18.14
C PHE A 77 2.62 -1.20 -18.27
N GLY A 78 3.21 -1.65 -17.16
CA GLY A 78 3.96 -2.87 -17.09
C GLY A 78 5.47 -2.67 -17.25
N PRO A 79 6.21 -3.65 -17.79
CA PRO A 79 5.72 -4.91 -18.35
C PRO A 79 5.05 -5.82 -17.30
N TYR A 80 4.21 -6.76 -17.75
CA TYR A 80 3.48 -7.76 -16.97
C TYR A 80 3.76 -9.18 -17.51
N LEU A 81 4.13 -10.11 -16.64
CA LEU A 81 4.28 -11.53 -16.96
C LEU A 81 2.88 -12.16 -16.92
N ILE A 82 2.44 -12.72 -18.04
CA ILE A 82 1.18 -13.45 -18.10
C ILE A 82 1.33 -14.80 -17.42
N ASP A 83 0.51 -15.10 -16.44
CA ASP A 83 0.62 -16.31 -15.63
C ASP A 83 -0.69 -17.06 -15.42
N ASP A 84 -1.82 -16.42 -15.71
CA ASP A 84 -3.13 -17.01 -15.51
C ASP A 84 -4.06 -16.67 -16.69
N LEU A 85 -4.88 -17.65 -17.06
CA LEU A 85 -5.95 -17.49 -18.04
C LEU A 85 -7.16 -18.30 -17.59
N GLU A 86 -8.34 -17.75 -17.81
CA GLU A 86 -9.61 -18.41 -17.57
C GLU A 86 -10.44 -18.36 -18.85
N VAL A 87 -11.18 -19.42 -19.14
CA VAL A 87 -12.10 -19.50 -20.29
C VAL A 87 -13.49 -19.75 -19.74
N SER A 88 -14.43 -18.87 -20.07
CA SER A 88 -15.82 -18.98 -19.65
C SER A 88 -16.76 -19.09 -20.85
N SER A 89 -17.87 -19.80 -20.68
CA SER A 89 -18.96 -19.89 -21.66
C SER A 89 -20.24 -20.44 -21.01
N PRO A 90 -21.42 -19.78 -21.11
CA PRO A 90 -21.70 -18.45 -21.71
C PRO A 90 -21.61 -17.27 -20.71
N PRO A 91 -21.18 -16.04 -21.12
CA PRO A 91 -20.69 -15.65 -22.45
C PRO A 91 -19.28 -16.20 -22.74
N ARG A 92 -18.91 -16.30 -24.02
CA ARG A 92 -17.59 -16.82 -24.46
C ARG A 92 -16.51 -15.76 -24.27
N THR A 93 -15.78 -15.82 -23.16
CA THR A 93 -14.74 -14.85 -22.81
C THR A 93 -13.44 -15.55 -22.40
N LEU A 94 -12.33 -14.86 -22.64
CA LEU A 94 -10.98 -15.26 -22.27
C LEU A 94 -10.30 -14.11 -21.49
N PRO A 95 -10.54 -13.98 -20.17
CA PRO A 95 -9.72 -13.15 -19.29
C PRO A 95 -8.31 -13.73 -19.15
N VAL A 96 -7.32 -12.86 -19.32
CA VAL A 96 -5.89 -13.15 -19.18
C VAL A 96 -5.33 -12.19 -18.13
N THR A 97 -4.66 -12.74 -17.12
CA THR A 97 -4.07 -11.95 -16.04
C THR A 97 -2.56 -11.96 -16.13
N GLY A 98 -1.96 -10.80 -15.89
CA GLY A 98 -0.53 -10.64 -15.75
C GLY A 98 -0.15 -9.87 -14.49
N ARG A 99 1.00 -10.21 -13.92
CA ARG A 99 1.61 -9.51 -12.78
C ARG A 99 2.93 -8.89 -13.21
N SER A 100 3.34 -7.76 -12.66
CA SER A 100 4.56 -7.02 -13.11
C SER A 100 5.75 -7.95 -13.50
N ALA A 101 6.27 -7.86 -14.73
CA ALA A 101 7.27 -8.80 -15.26
C ALA A 101 8.69 -8.50 -14.77
N LYS A 102 8.97 -7.24 -14.40
CA LYS A 102 10.32 -6.74 -14.13
C LYS A 102 10.89 -7.10 -12.76
N MET A 103 10.31 -8.07 -12.06
CA MET A 103 10.96 -8.60 -10.86
C MET A 103 11.51 -9.99 -11.10
N PRO A 104 12.81 -10.20 -10.83
CA PRO A 104 13.41 -11.52 -10.97
C PRO A 104 12.70 -12.50 -10.04
N LYS A 105 12.58 -13.75 -10.48
CA LYS A 105 11.92 -14.80 -9.72
C LYS A 105 12.46 -14.91 -8.29
N SER A 106 13.76 -14.70 -8.10
CA SER A 106 14.42 -14.66 -6.78
C SER A 106 13.85 -13.60 -5.83
N PHE A 107 13.36 -12.47 -6.34
CA PHE A 107 12.81 -11.39 -5.53
C PHE A 107 11.43 -11.75 -4.95
N ARG A 108 10.72 -12.65 -5.63
CA ARG A 108 9.37 -13.10 -5.27
C ARG A 108 9.33 -14.45 -4.59
N THR A 109 10.40 -15.23 -4.72
CA THR A 109 10.47 -16.56 -4.14
C THR A 109 10.74 -16.43 -2.64
N PRO A 110 9.92 -17.06 -1.77
CA PRO A 110 10.18 -17.11 -0.35
C PRO A 110 11.57 -17.66 -0.04
N LYS A 111 12.23 -17.09 0.96
CA LYS A 111 13.49 -17.61 1.47
C LYS A 111 13.60 -17.45 2.98
N THR A 112 14.64 -18.06 3.52
CA THR A 112 14.99 -17.97 4.93
C THR A 112 16.41 -17.45 5.08
N GLU A 113 16.58 -16.34 5.78
CA GLU A 113 17.86 -15.70 6.05
C GLU A 113 17.75 -14.85 7.32
N SER A 114 18.83 -14.80 8.10
CA SER A 114 18.88 -14.04 9.36
C SER A 114 19.91 -12.92 9.24
N TYR A 115 19.53 -11.72 9.69
CA TYR A 115 20.38 -10.54 9.67
C TYR A 115 20.61 -10.08 11.10
N HIS A 116 21.87 -10.04 11.51
CA HIS A 116 22.29 -9.64 12.85
C HIS A 116 23.16 -8.38 12.77
N GLN A 117 22.83 -7.34 13.54
CA GLN A 117 23.57 -6.07 13.60
C GLN A 117 23.87 -5.41 12.26
N LYS A 118 23.00 -5.62 11.27
CA LYS A 118 23.11 -5.00 9.95
C LYS A 118 22.25 -3.75 9.90
N THR A 119 22.69 -2.74 9.16
CA THR A 119 21.83 -1.59 8.89
C THR A 119 20.74 -1.96 7.90
N VAL A 120 19.60 -1.29 7.96
CA VAL A 120 18.56 -1.34 6.92
C VAL A 120 19.20 -1.08 5.55
N GLY A 121 20.13 -0.12 5.47
CA GLY A 121 20.87 0.17 4.25
C GLY A 121 21.64 -1.03 3.69
N ALA A 122 22.38 -1.73 4.56
CA ALA A 122 23.16 -2.91 4.16
C ALA A 122 22.26 -4.07 3.71
N ILE A 123 21.17 -4.33 4.45
CA ILE A 123 20.19 -5.37 4.09
C ILE A 123 19.55 -5.07 2.74
N MET A 124 19.09 -3.83 2.52
CA MET A 124 18.47 -3.42 1.26
C MET A 124 19.45 -3.46 0.07
N GLN A 125 20.74 -3.14 0.29
CA GLN A 125 21.77 -3.27 -0.72
C GLN A 125 22.03 -4.74 -1.10
N GLU A 126 22.06 -5.63 -0.11
CA GLU A 126 22.21 -7.07 -0.33
C GLU A 126 21.03 -7.64 -1.13
N ILE A 127 19.80 -7.27 -0.74
CA ILE A 127 18.58 -7.63 -1.48
C ILE A 127 18.63 -7.09 -2.92
N ALA A 128 18.99 -5.82 -3.10
CA ALA A 128 19.05 -5.21 -4.43
C ALA A 128 20.06 -5.93 -5.32
N GLY A 129 21.30 -6.10 -4.84
CA GLY A 129 22.38 -6.73 -5.61
C GLY A 129 22.06 -8.17 -6.02
N ARG A 130 21.50 -8.97 -5.11
CA ARG A 130 21.10 -10.36 -5.38
C ARG A 130 20.02 -10.47 -6.46
N ASN A 131 19.19 -9.43 -6.59
CA ASN A 131 18.09 -9.36 -7.55
C ASN A 131 18.43 -8.46 -8.76
N GLY A 132 19.70 -8.09 -8.96
CA GLY A 132 20.11 -7.29 -10.12
C GLY A 132 19.55 -5.86 -10.13
N TYR A 133 19.15 -5.34 -8.98
CA TYR A 133 18.70 -3.95 -8.83
C TYR A 133 19.83 -3.05 -8.31
N GLU A 134 19.80 -1.79 -8.72
CA GLU A 134 20.57 -0.74 -8.05
C GLU A 134 19.81 -0.26 -6.79
N ALA A 135 20.43 -0.31 -5.61
CA ALA A 135 19.80 0.21 -4.39
C ALA A 135 19.80 1.75 -4.37
N LYS A 136 18.63 2.36 -4.18
CA LYS A 136 18.47 3.81 -3.92
C LYS A 136 17.72 3.99 -2.60
N ILE A 137 18.44 4.30 -1.54
CA ILE A 137 17.90 4.28 -0.17
C ILE A 137 18.04 5.67 0.45
N ASP A 138 16.96 6.16 1.07
CA ASP A 138 16.99 7.40 1.84
C ASP A 138 18.02 7.32 2.99
N PRO A 139 18.89 8.33 3.16
CA PRO A 139 19.95 8.29 4.18
C PRO A 139 19.45 8.08 5.61
N ALA A 140 18.27 8.57 5.97
CA ALA A 140 17.73 8.39 7.31
C ALA A 140 17.29 6.95 7.56
N LEU A 141 16.68 6.29 6.56
CA LEU A 141 16.36 4.87 6.62
C LEU A 141 17.64 4.02 6.58
N SER A 142 18.59 4.38 5.73
CA SER A 142 19.83 3.61 5.54
C SER A 142 20.67 3.46 6.82
N GLY A 143 20.62 4.45 7.71
CA GLY A 143 21.45 4.49 8.92
C GLY A 143 20.89 3.73 10.12
N ILE A 144 19.69 3.16 10.02
CA ILE A 144 19.03 2.43 11.11
C ILE A 144 19.69 1.06 11.25
N VAL A 145 20.13 0.71 12.46
CA VAL A 145 20.75 -0.58 12.79
C VAL A 145 19.66 -1.53 13.27
N MET A 146 19.55 -2.70 12.63
CA MET A 146 18.70 -3.79 13.11
C MET A 146 19.50 -4.68 14.05
N ARG A 147 19.03 -4.85 15.28
CA ARG A 147 19.70 -5.74 16.26
C ARG A 147 19.71 -7.17 15.75
N HIS A 148 18.53 -7.68 15.44
CA HIS A 148 18.32 -8.98 14.80
C HIS A 148 17.00 -8.94 14.04
N ILE A 149 16.98 -9.49 12.84
CA ILE A 149 15.75 -9.66 12.08
C ILE A 149 15.85 -10.87 11.17
N ASP A 150 14.79 -11.67 11.16
CA ASP A 150 14.69 -12.85 10.32
C ASP A 150 13.77 -12.57 9.12
N GLN A 151 14.24 -12.94 7.94
CA GLN A 151 13.41 -13.21 6.77
C GLN A 151 13.12 -14.71 6.84
N ARG A 152 11.92 -15.14 7.24
CA ARG A 152 11.58 -16.57 7.38
C ARG A 152 10.44 -16.95 6.44
N ASN A 153 10.73 -17.81 5.46
CA ASN A 153 9.79 -18.17 4.40
C ASN A 153 9.10 -16.93 3.79
N GLU A 154 9.89 -15.87 3.59
CA GLU A 154 9.43 -14.56 3.15
C GLU A 154 10.24 -14.16 1.92
N SER A 155 9.59 -13.65 0.89
CA SER A 155 10.29 -13.21 -0.32
C SER A 155 11.08 -11.94 -0.05
N ASP A 156 12.12 -11.67 -0.85
CA ASP A 156 12.88 -10.43 -0.73
C ASP A 156 12.00 -9.18 -0.89
N MET A 157 10.95 -9.26 -1.71
CA MET A 157 9.95 -8.22 -1.86
C MET A 157 9.19 -7.97 -0.57
N ALA A 158 8.58 -9.02 0.00
CA ALA A 158 7.82 -8.90 1.24
C ALA A 158 8.71 -8.42 2.38
N PHE A 159 9.94 -8.96 2.47
CA PHE A 159 10.89 -8.61 3.49
C PHE A 159 11.37 -7.15 3.37
N ALA A 160 11.70 -6.68 2.16
CA ALA A 160 12.07 -5.29 1.94
C ALA A 160 10.92 -4.34 2.27
N THR A 161 9.70 -4.68 1.87
CA THR A 161 8.51 -3.88 2.19
C THR A 161 8.26 -3.82 3.70
N ARG A 162 8.36 -4.97 4.39
CA ARG A 162 8.22 -5.06 5.85
C ARG A 162 9.30 -4.26 6.58
N LEU A 163 10.56 -4.43 6.19
CA LEU A 163 11.70 -3.75 6.80
C LEU A 163 11.61 -2.23 6.64
N ALA A 164 11.22 -1.74 5.46
CA ALA A 164 10.97 -0.32 5.26
C ALA A 164 9.76 0.16 6.08
N GLY A 165 8.67 -0.60 6.08
CA GLY A 165 7.43 -0.27 6.80
C GLY A 165 7.59 -0.16 8.32
N MET A 166 8.49 -0.93 8.92
CA MET A 166 8.83 -0.85 10.36
C MET A 166 9.32 0.55 10.79
N HIS A 167 9.81 1.35 9.84
CA HIS A 167 10.29 2.71 10.06
C HIS A 167 9.51 3.75 9.22
N ASP A 168 8.23 3.49 8.94
CA ASP A 168 7.34 4.34 8.12
C ASP A 168 7.95 4.69 6.74
N GLY A 169 8.67 3.73 6.15
CA GLY A 169 9.20 3.78 4.80
C GLY A 169 8.35 3.03 3.78
N VAL A 170 8.77 3.12 2.53
CA VAL A 170 8.26 2.34 1.39
C VAL A 170 9.46 1.80 0.61
N ALA A 171 9.41 0.53 0.23
CA ALA A 171 10.38 -0.12 -0.65
C ALA A 171 9.69 -0.58 -1.95
N ARG A 172 10.22 -0.20 -3.11
CA ARG A 172 9.66 -0.54 -4.42
C ARG A 172 10.73 -0.82 -5.47
N PRO A 173 10.58 -1.88 -6.28
CA PRO A 173 11.37 -2.02 -7.50
C PRO A 173 10.84 -1.06 -8.58
N VAL A 174 11.64 -0.08 -9.01
CA VAL A 174 11.27 0.89 -10.05
C VAL A 174 12.44 1.07 -11.02
N ALA A 175 12.20 0.88 -12.31
CA ALA A 175 13.17 1.13 -13.39
C ALA A 175 14.57 0.51 -13.14
N GLY A 176 14.62 -0.77 -12.71
CA GLY A 176 15.88 -1.48 -12.43
C GLY A 176 16.55 -1.09 -11.11
N LYS A 177 15.85 -0.34 -10.25
CA LYS A 177 16.34 0.10 -8.95
C LYS A 177 15.43 -0.43 -7.84
N LEU A 178 16.01 -0.81 -6.70
CA LEU A 178 15.25 -1.00 -5.47
C LEU A 178 15.28 0.34 -4.74
N ALA A 179 14.20 1.09 -4.91
CA ALA A 179 14.04 2.38 -4.32
C ALA A 179 13.45 2.20 -2.90
N VAL A 180 14.00 2.89 -1.91
CA VAL A 180 13.56 2.88 -0.52
C VAL A 180 13.51 4.32 -0.01
N ALA A 181 12.32 4.81 0.32
CA ALA A 181 12.11 6.20 0.72
C ALA A 181 11.19 6.32 1.94
N LYS A 182 11.22 7.48 2.59
CA LYS A 182 10.26 7.81 3.66
C LYS A 182 8.86 7.98 3.08
N ARG A 183 7.87 7.44 3.77
CA ARG A 183 6.47 7.63 3.39
C ARG A 183 6.10 9.12 3.50
N GLY A 184 5.16 9.59 2.67
CA GLY A 184 4.52 10.92 2.78
C GLY A 184 5.39 12.15 2.49
N THR A 185 6.59 12.01 1.94
CA THR A 185 7.45 13.17 1.58
C THR A 185 7.06 13.85 0.25
N GLY A 186 6.02 13.38 -0.45
CA GLY A 186 5.60 13.89 -1.76
C GLY A 186 6.63 13.70 -2.88
N LYS A 187 7.71 12.94 -2.62
CA LYS A 187 8.74 12.59 -3.59
C LYS A 187 8.55 11.12 -3.95
N SER A 188 8.71 10.79 -5.24
CA SER A 188 8.81 9.39 -5.65
C SER A 188 9.98 8.74 -4.93
N VAL A 189 9.92 7.42 -4.81
CA VAL A 189 11.00 6.62 -4.20
C VAL A 189 12.34 6.80 -4.94
N THR A 190 12.32 7.30 -6.19
CA THR A 190 13.50 7.64 -7.00
C THR A 190 14.00 9.08 -6.84
N GLY A 191 13.32 9.91 -6.04
CA GLY A 191 13.64 11.31 -5.78
C GLY A 191 13.02 12.32 -6.75
N GLN A 192 12.34 11.87 -7.82
CA GLN A 192 11.58 12.74 -8.72
C GLN A 192 10.24 13.15 -8.10
N ALA A 193 9.78 14.37 -8.37
CA ALA A 193 8.45 14.81 -7.95
C ALA A 193 7.38 13.96 -8.66
N LEU A 194 6.50 13.33 -7.89
CA LEU A 194 5.32 12.66 -8.45
C LEU A 194 4.37 13.73 -9.01
N PRO A 195 3.58 13.43 -10.05
CA PRO A 195 2.60 14.35 -10.58
C PRO A 195 1.60 14.72 -9.47
N ASP A 196 1.32 16.02 -9.33
CA ASP A 196 0.22 16.52 -8.51
C ASP A 196 -1.05 16.46 -9.35
N VAL A 197 -1.92 15.51 -9.04
CA VAL A 197 -3.20 15.31 -9.72
C VAL A 197 -4.19 16.30 -9.12
N LYS A 198 -4.69 17.24 -9.92
CA LYS A 198 -5.66 18.23 -9.46
C LYS A 198 -7.04 17.88 -10.00
N LEU A 199 -8.01 17.70 -9.12
CA LEU A 199 -9.39 17.40 -9.50
C LEU A 199 -10.37 18.43 -8.95
N THR A 200 -11.40 18.70 -9.74
CA THR A 200 -12.62 19.40 -9.33
C THR A 200 -13.79 18.42 -9.28
N GLU A 201 -14.89 18.80 -8.63
CA GLU A 201 -16.10 17.96 -8.58
C GLU A 201 -16.64 17.63 -9.99
N ALA A 202 -16.42 18.51 -10.97
CA ALA A 202 -16.84 18.31 -12.36
C ALA A 202 -15.98 17.30 -13.14
N ASP A 203 -14.76 17.00 -12.68
CA ASP A 203 -13.89 16.01 -13.32
C ASP A 203 -14.29 14.56 -12.95
N CYS A 204 -15.02 14.40 -11.84
CA CYS A 204 -15.45 13.11 -11.32
C CYS A 204 -16.77 12.65 -11.94
N ILE A 205 -16.77 11.44 -12.51
CA ILE A 205 -17.97 10.72 -12.96
C ILE A 205 -18.81 10.30 -11.75
N LYS A 206 -18.13 9.79 -10.73
CA LYS A 206 -18.68 9.50 -9.40
C LYS A 206 -17.56 9.63 -8.37
N TRP A 207 -17.93 9.92 -7.13
CA TRP A 207 -16.98 9.97 -6.02
C TRP A 207 -17.64 9.60 -4.70
N SER A 208 -16.83 9.20 -3.73
CA SER A 208 -17.23 8.95 -2.36
C SER A 208 -16.16 9.45 -1.40
N PHE A 209 -16.61 10.02 -0.29
CA PHE A 209 -15.77 10.42 0.83
C PHE A 209 -16.27 9.70 2.07
N LYS A 210 -15.35 9.15 2.86
CA LYS A 210 -15.66 8.51 4.13
C LYS A 210 -14.69 9.02 5.18
N TYR A 211 -15.24 9.39 6.33
CA TYR A 211 -14.51 9.72 7.54
C TYR A 211 -14.85 8.70 8.63
N SER A 212 -13.85 8.31 9.43
CA SER A 212 -14.00 7.42 10.58
C SER A 212 -13.55 8.17 11.83
N ALA A 213 -14.50 8.47 12.71
CA ALA A 213 -14.23 9.07 14.02
C ALA A 213 -13.68 8.07 15.06
N ARG A 214 -13.53 6.79 14.67
CA ARG A 214 -12.79 5.82 15.50
C ARG A 214 -11.31 6.06 15.29
N ASP A 215 -10.62 6.53 16.34
CA ASP A 215 -9.17 6.46 16.36
C ASP A 215 -8.77 5.00 16.50
N GLU A 216 -8.18 4.42 15.44
CA GLU A 216 -7.50 3.12 15.52
C GLU A 216 -6.37 3.14 16.55
N ALA A 217 -5.95 4.34 17.00
CA ALA A 217 -4.97 4.61 18.04
C ALA A 217 -5.57 4.85 19.45
N GLY A 218 -6.86 4.64 19.70
CA GLY A 218 -7.44 4.70 21.04
C GLY A 218 -8.54 5.76 21.20
N GLU A 219 -9.72 5.25 21.57
CA GLU A 219 -11.02 5.91 21.76
C GLU A 219 -11.80 6.30 20.48
N ALA A 220 -13.12 6.11 20.54
CA ALA A 220 -14.05 6.51 19.49
C ALA A 220 -14.58 7.89 19.85
N GLY A 221 -14.15 8.92 19.13
CA GLY A 221 -14.77 10.24 19.20
C GLY A 221 -16.21 10.13 18.68
N GLY A 222 -17.19 10.22 19.57
CA GLY A 222 -18.57 10.48 19.16
C GLY A 222 -18.65 11.89 18.59
N LEU A 223 -19.49 12.09 17.57
CA LEU A 223 -19.89 13.44 17.15
C LEU A 223 -20.59 14.10 18.34
N ASP A 224 -19.91 15.01 19.04
CA ASP A 224 -20.51 15.82 20.09
C ASP A 224 -21.44 16.84 19.42
N GLN A 225 -22.74 16.58 19.43
CA GLN A 225 -23.71 17.64 19.25
C GLN A 225 -23.80 18.37 20.58
N GLY A 226 -23.16 19.53 20.63
CA GLY A 226 -23.06 20.40 21.79
C GLY A 226 -24.30 20.36 22.69
N GLY A 227 -24.04 20.02 23.96
CA GLY A 227 -25.04 19.95 25.00
C GLY A 227 -25.82 21.25 25.16
N GLY A 228 -27.08 21.22 24.76
CA GLY A 228 -28.10 22.19 25.15
C GLY A 228 -29.24 21.46 25.87
N GLY A 229 -29.12 21.27 27.18
CA GLY A 229 -30.22 20.77 28.00
C GLY A 229 -31.37 21.78 28.06
N SER A 230 -32.58 21.37 27.70
CA SER A 230 -33.80 21.76 28.42
C SER A 230 -35.01 20.94 27.95
N SER A 231 -35.75 20.44 28.94
CA SER A 231 -37.13 20.01 28.87
C SER A 231 -38.07 21.04 28.22
N ALA A 232 -39.06 20.56 27.45
CA ALA A 232 -40.50 20.88 27.55
C ALA A 232 -41.23 20.96 26.19
N GLN A 233 -42.45 20.40 26.19
CA GLN A 233 -43.60 20.56 25.29
C GLN A 233 -43.66 21.81 24.38
N GLY A 234 -44.20 21.64 23.17
CA GLY A 234 -45.24 22.54 22.63
C GLY A 234 -45.09 23.05 21.19
N ALA A 235 -45.99 22.56 20.32
CA ALA A 235 -46.73 23.24 19.25
C ALA A 235 -46.07 24.27 18.28
N ALA A 236 -46.15 23.91 16.98
CA ALA A 236 -46.52 24.70 15.79
C ALA A 236 -46.30 26.22 15.71
N GLY A 237 -45.68 26.68 14.61
CA GLY A 237 -45.77 28.06 14.15
C GLY A 237 -44.87 28.41 12.95
N ASP A 238 -45.48 28.47 11.78
CA ASP A 238 -45.35 29.39 10.62
C ASP A 238 -44.02 30.08 10.21
N ALA A 239 -43.94 30.29 8.90
CA ALA A 239 -42.82 30.79 8.10
C ALA A 239 -42.46 32.27 8.31
N GLY A 240 -41.19 32.61 8.07
CA GLY A 240 -40.71 33.98 7.98
C GLY A 240 -39.30 34.06 7.39
N ASP A 241 -39.21 34.59 6.16
CA ASP A 241 -38.03 34.92 5.38
C ASP A 241 -37.25 36.11 5.98
N THR A 242 -35.92 36.02 6.11
CA THR A 242 -34.95 37.07 5.71
C THR A 242 -33.48 36.68 5.93
N ALA A 243 -32.74 36.71 4.84
CA ALA A 243 -31.42 37.32 4.62
C ALA A 243 -30.24 37.10 5.61
N SER A 244 -29.15 36.63 4.99
CA SER A 244 -27.76 37.08 5.15
C SER A 244 -27.10 37.02 6.53
N GLY A 245 -26.23 36.03 6.67
CA GLY A 245 -25.13 36.02 7.62
C GLY A 245 -24.12 34.97 7.20
N GLN A 246 -23.00 35.41 6.62
CA GLN A 246 -21.81 34.57 6.48
C GLN A 246 -21.32 34.25 7.88
N THR A 247 -21.56 33.03 8.35
CA THR A 247 -20.76 32.42 9.40
C THR A 247 -19.74 31.52 8.73
N GLU A 248 -18.47 31.83 8.97
CA GLU A 248 -17.33 30.96 8.68
C GLU A 248 -17.66 29.60 9.31
N GLY A 249 -17.96 28.63 8.45
CA GLY A 249 -18.44 27.33 8.87
C GLY A 249 -17.32 26.59 9.58
N GLU A 250 -17.56 26.31 10.86
CA GLU A 250 -16.83 25.34 11.68
C GLU A 250 -16.53 24.10 10.83
N SER A 251 -15.25 23.74 10.76
CA SER A 251 -14.78 22.53 10.11
C SER A 251 -15.42 21.33 10.81
N ILE A 252 -16.33 20.64 10.11
CA ILE A 252 -17.00 19.41 10.61
C ILE A 252 -16.00 18.26 10.81
N ILE A 253 -14.79 18.41 10.25
CA ILE A 253 -13.72 17.42 10.32
C ILE A 253 -12.52 18.13 10.91
N ASP A 254 -12.07 17.69 12.07
CA ASP A 254 -10.70 17.93 12.55
C ASP A 254 -9.74 17.30 11.54
N LEU A 255 -9.43 18.08 10.50
CA LEU A 255 -8.17 17.95 9.81
C LEU A 255 -7.10 18.11 10.90
N PRO A 256 -5.94 17.44 10.81
CA PRO A 256 -4.82 17.76 11.68
C PRO A 256 -4.37 19.20 11.40
N GLU A 257 -5.04 20.17 12.03
CA GLU A 257 -4.81 21.60 11.88
C GLU A 257 -3.61 22.04 12.72
N ASP A 258 -3.09 23.19 12.30
CA ASP A 258 -1.82 23.80 12.68
C ASP A 258 -1.76 24.36 14.12
N GLU A 259 -2.56 23.87 15.08
CA GLU A 259 -2.59 24.45 16.43
C GLU A 259 -1.55 23.85 17.38
N ASP A 260 -0.58 24.70 17.70
CA ASP A 260 0.40 24.57 18.75
C ASP A 260 -0.33 24.56 20.11
N GLY A 261 -0.60 23.36 20.64
CA GLY A 261 -0.89 23.11 22.05
C GLY A 261 -2.13 23.80 22.64
N GLY A 262 -3.31 23.22 22.44
CA GLY A 262 -4.50 23.54 23.23
C GLY A 262 -5.64 22.55 22.99
N GLU A 263 -5.99 21.79 24.04
CA GLU A 263 -7.15 20.89 24.11
C GLU A 263 -7.16 19.61 23.23
N GLY A 264 -6.09 18.83 23.38
CA GLY A 264 -6.17 17.36 23.46
C GLY A 264 -6.32 16.60 22.14
N ASP A 265 -5.21 16.41 21.43
CA ASP A 265 -5.00 15.25 20.54
C ASP A 265 -5.05 13.98 21.41
N LYS A 266 -6.25 13.61 21.85
CA LYS A 266 -6.56 12.38 22.59
C LYS A 266 -6.32 11.21 21.64
N GLY A 267 -5.72 10.15 22.16
CA GLY A 267 -5.36 8.98 21.35
C GLY A 267 -3.87 8.89 21.08
N GLY A 268 -3.32 7.74 21.44
CA GLY A 268 -1.89 7.47 21.32
C GLY A 268 -1.63 6.01 21.07
N VAL A 269 -0.46 5.69 20.53
CA VAL A 269 -0.05 4.30 20.36
C VAL A 269 0.95 3.97 21.44
N ARG A 270 0.81 2.81 22.05
CA ARG A 270 1.80 2.27 22.98
C ARG A 270 2.34 0.95 22.47
N ALA A 271 3.65 0.83 22.44
CA ALA A 271 4.38 -0.36 22.07
C ALA A 271 5.18 -0.85 23.28
N TYR A 272 5.42 -2.15 23.36
CA TYR A 272 6.18 -2.76 24.45
C TYR A 272 7.48 -3.37 23.93
N TRP A 273 8.52 -3.34 24.74
CA TRP A 273 9.76 -4.07 24.50
C TRP A 273 10.28 -4.65 25.81
N THR A 274 11.07 -5.71 25.74
CA THR A 274 11.66 -6.33 26.93
C THR A 274 13.13 -5.94 27.02
N ASP A 275 13.53 -5.35 28.14
CA ASP A 275 14.94 -5.12 28.44
C ASP A 275 15.61 -6.45 28.72
N VAL A 276 16.44 -6.91 27.78
CA VAL A 276 17.08 -8.24 27.85
C VAL A 276 17.98 -8.37 29.08
N ARG A 277 18.49 -7.26 29.63
CA ARG A 277 19.38 -7.27 30.80
C ARG A 277 18.62 -7.47 32.10
N THR A 278 17.43 -6.87 32.22
CA THR A 278 16.64 -6.91 33.47
C THR A 278 15.46 -7.87 33.39
N GLY A 279 15.07 -8.30 32.19
CA GLY A 279 13.84 -9.04 31.92
C GLY A 279 12.57 -8.19 32.05
N GLU A 280 12.70 -6.89 32.30
CA GLU A 280 11.57 -6.00 32.53
C GLU A 280 10.94 -5.55 31.21
N THR A 281 9.62 -5.59 31.15
CA THR A 281 8.85 -4.97 30.06
C THR A 281 8.85 -3.46 30.24
N LYS A 282 9.23 -2.75 29.19
CA LYS A 282 9.19 -1.30 29.08
C LYS A 282 8.25 -0.88 27.95
N GLU A 283 7.78 0.35 28.02
CA GLU A 283 6.85 0.92 27.04
C GLU A 283 7.51 2.06 26.24
N ALA A 284 7.03 2.24 25.02
CA ALA A 284 7.31 3.37 24.15
C ALA A 284 5.97 3.91 23.64
N THR A 285 5.76 5.23 23.69
CA THR A 285 4.47 5.84 23.37
C THR A 285 4.58 6.90 22.27
N SER A 286 3.49 7.07 21.54
CA SER A 286 3.32 8.12 20.55
C SER A 286 1.95 8.76 20.70
N GLY A 287 1.88 10.02 21.12
CA GLY A 287 0.62 10.70 21.44
C GLY A 287 0.33 10.68 22.94
N GLN A 288 -0.95 10.80 23.30
CA GLN A 288 -1.42 10.85 24.69
C GLN A 288 -2.45 9.76 24.94
N GLU A 289 -2.76 9.51 26.21
CA GLU A 289 -3.85 8.61 26.58
C GLU A 289 -5.19 9.08 25.98
N PRO A 290 -6.11 8.15 25.65
CA PRO A 290 -5.99 6.70 25.80
C PRO A 290 -5.10 6.04 24.74
N TYR A 291 -4.42 4.96 25.12
CA TYR A 291 -3.52 4.25 24.21
C TYR A 291 -4.18 3.06 23.50
N HIS A 292 -3.90 2.91 22.20
CA HIS A 292 -3.96 1.62 21.52
C HIS A 292 -2.65 0.86 21.71
N ASP A 293 -2.73 -0.27 22.40
CA ASP A 293 -1.58 -1.13 22.66
C ASP A 293 -1.28 -2.02 21.43
N LEU A 294 -0.05 -1.92 20.90
CA LEU A 294 0.42 -2.83 19.86
C LEU A 294 0.56 -4.24 20.41
N ARG A 295 -0.01 -5.21 19.69
CA ARG A 295 -0.17 -6.60 20.15
C ARG A 295 1.14 -7.33 20.45
N TYR A 296 2.22 -7.00 19.73
CA TYR A 296 3.48 -7.72 19.81
C TYR A 296 4.56 -6.88 20.51
N SER A 297 5.46 -7.57 21.22
CA SER A 297 6.64 -6.96 21.83
C SER A 297 7.75 -6.78 20.78
N TYR A 298 8.53 -5.72 20.93
CA TYR A 298 9.65 -5.36 20.07
C TYR A 298 10.99 -5.67 20.74
N HIS A 299 12.06 -5.78 19.95
CA HIS A 299 13.36 -6.21 20.47
C HIS A 299 14.07 -5.17 21.33
N ASN A 300 13.75 -3.88 21.14
CA ASN A 300 14.39 -2.77 21.84
C ASN A 300 13.49 -1.52 21.82
N GLU A 301 13.89 -0.51 22.59
CA GLU A 301 13.19 0.77 22.69
C GLU A 301 13.03 1.47 21.33
N ALA A 302 14.06 1.43 20.48
CA ALA A 302 14.07 2.15 19.22
C ALA A 302 13.06 1.55 18.21
N GLU A 303 12.96 0.23 18.15
CA GLU A 303 11.95 -0.48 17.36
C GLU A 303 10.54 -0.28 17.90
N ALA A 304 10.36 -0.33 19.22
CA ALA A 304 9.07 -0.07 19.85
C ALA A 304 8.58 1.36 19.56
N GLN A 305 9.47 2.35 19.71
CA GLN A 305 9.15 3.74 19.42
C GLN A 305 8.83 3.95 17.93
N ALA A 306 9.63 3.37 17.03
CA ALA A 306 9.39 3.45 15.60
C ALA A 306 8.04 2.84 15.21
N ALA A 307 7.67 1.71 15.81
CA ALA A 307 6.39 1.07 15.56
C ALA A 307 5.21 1.89 16.09
N ALA A 308 5.34 2.48 17.29
CA ALA A 308 4.32 3.37 17.84
C ALA A 308 4.10 4.61 16.96
N ASP A 309 5.18 5.26 16.53
CA ASP A 309 5.11 6.43 15.66
C ASP A 309 4.57 6.08 14.25
N ALA A 310 5.03 4.97 13.66
CA ALA A 310 4.56 4.52 12.35
C ALA A 310 3.07 4.15 12.37
N TYR A 311 2.60 3.49 13.44
CA TYR A 311 1.17 3.18 13.59
C TYR A 311 0.35 4.46 13.80
N LYS A 312 0.82 5.42 14.60
CA LYS A 312 0.11 6.70 14.78
C LYS A 312 -0.02 7.45 13.46
N ASN A 313 1.06 7.52 12.67
CA ASN A 313 1.03 8.09 11.33
C ASN A 313 0.04 7.34 10.42
N LYS A 314 0.04 6.00 10.43
CA LYS A 314 -0.90 5.19 9.67
C LYS A 314 -2.36 5.44 10.08
N SER A 315 -2.65 5.47 11.37
CA SER A 315 -3.98 5.74 11.91
C SER A 315 -4.46 7.13 11.47
N ALA A 316 -3.59 8.14 11.53
CA ALA A 316 -3.91 9.49 11.07
C ALA A 316 -4.26 9.52 9.57
N ARG A 317 -3.49 8.84 8.71
CA ARG A 317 -3.79 8.72 7.27
C ARG A 317 -5.09 7.96 7.00
N GLY A 318 -5.39 6.95 7.81
CA GLY A 318 -6.57 6.09 7.70
C GLY A 318 -7.88 6.70 8.21
N LYS A 319 -7.85 7.88 8.86
CA LYS A 319 -9.07 8.55 9.38
C LYS A 319 -10.07 8.89 8.28
N ALA A 320 -9.61 9.16 7.06
CA ALA A 320 -10.49 9.38 5.93
C ALA A 320 -10.00 8.69 4.66
N SER A 321 -10.96 8.38 3.78
CA SER A 321 -10.71 7.85 2.45
C SER A 321 -11.54 8.61 1.43
N PHE A 322 -10.94 8.86 0.27
CA PHE A 322 -11.61 9.42 -0.89
C PHE A 322 -11.46 8.44 -2.05
N SER A 323 -12.54 8.23 -2.80
CA SER A 323 -12.52 7.39 -4.00
C SER A 323 -13.30 8.07 -5.11
N CYS A 324 -12.78 8.06 -6.34
CA CYS A 324 -13.49 8.61 -7.49
C CYS A 324 -13.18 7.89 -8.79
N ASP A 325 -14.12 7.93 -9.74
CA ASP A 325 -13.87 7.57 -11.13
C ASP A 325 -13.86 8.86 -11.94
N ILE A 326 -12.83 9.02 -12.78
CA ILE A 326 -12.67 10.16 -13.69
C ILE A 326 -12.62 9.67 -15.15
N GLY A 327 -12.79 10.60 -16.09
CA GLY A 327 -12.38 10.35 -17.47
C GLY A 327 -10.90 9.95 -17.50
N GLY A 328 -10.52 9.01 -18.37
CA GLY A 328 -9.21 8.39 -18.29
C GLY A 328 -8.08 9.41 -18.29
N ASP A 329 -7.15 9.31 -17.34
CA ASP A 329 -5.93 10.10 -17.30
C ASP A 329 -4.75 9.13 -17.08
N PRO A 330 -3.89 8.94 -18.09
CA PRO A 330 -2.82 7.96 -18.02
C PRO A 330 -1.66 8.41 -17.12
N THR A 331 -1.69 9.62 -16.57
CA THR A 331 -0.62 10.15 -15.72
C THR A 331 -0.89 10.01 -14.22
N VAL A 332 -2.10 9.59 -13.86
CA VAL A 332 -2.45 9.25 -12.49
C VAL A 332 -1.74 7.96 -12.11
N GLN A 333 -1.07 7.92 -10.96
CA GLN A 333 -0.32 6.77 -10.49
C GLN A 333 -0.38 6.70 -8.97
N ALA A 334 -0.11 5.53 -8.40
CA ALA A 334 -0.05 5.33 -6.97
C ALA A 334 1.04 6.20 -6.32
N GLU A 335 0.87 6.51 -5.04
CA GLU A 335 1.70 7.42 -4.23
C GLU A 335 1.68 8.90 -4.62
N ALA A 336 1.09 9.26 -5.77
CA ALA A 336 0.96 10.64 -6.20
C ALA A 336 0.09 11.48 -5.23
N LYS A 337 0.38 12.78 -5.17
CA LYS A 337 -0.47 13.75 -4.46
C LYS A 337 -1.72 13.99 -5.30
N LEU A 338 -2.88 13.88 -4.67
CA LEU A 338 -4.17 14.27 -5.22
C LEU A 338 -4.63 15.52 -4.47
N THR A 339 -4.86 16.59 -5.21
CA THR A 339 -5.36 17.86 -4.71
C THR A 339 -6.79 18.08 -5.19
N LEU A 340 -7.75 18.05 -4.27
CA LEU A 340 -9.15 18.32 -4.52
C LEU A 340 -9.44 19.82 -4.41
N SER A 341 -10.16 20.36 -5.38
CA SER A 341 -10.60 21.76 -5.41
C SER A 341 -12.09 21.84 -5.74
N SER A 342 -12.79 22.84 -5.21
CA SER A 342 -14.24 23.00 -5.44
C SER A 342 -15.11 21.82 -4.97
N PHE A 343 -14.64 21.02 -4.01
CA PHE A 343 -15.44 20.03 -3.29
C PHE A 343 -16.14 20.67 -2.07
N ARG A 344 -16.96 19.89 -1.36
CA ARG A 344 -17.62 20.37 -0.13
C ARG A 344 -16.57 20.86 0.88
N PRO A 345 -16.80 21.98 1.60
CA PRO A 345 -15.78 22.60 2.47
C PRO A 345 -15.19 21.68 3.55
N TYR A 346 -15.96 20.71 4.02
CA TYR A 346 -15.52 19.74 5.03
C TYR A 346 -14.67 18.59 4.46
N ILE A 347 -14.48 18.50 3.14
CA ILE A 347 -13.63 17.47 2.54
C ILE A 347 -12.20 18.01 2.46
N PRO A 348 -11.20 17.30 3.02
CA PRO A 348 -9.78 17.68 2.91
C PRO A 348 -9.37 17.97 1.46
N ALA A 349 -8.46 18.93 1.26
CA ALA A 349 -7.94 19.23 -0.07
C ALA A 349 -6.82 18.27 -0.50
N ALA A 350 -5.99 17.79 0.43
CA ALA A 350 -4.79 17.02 0.10
C ALA A 350 -4.92 15.53 0.44
N TRP A 351 -4.65 14.69 -0.56
CA TRP A 351 -4.79 13.24 -0.52
C TRP A 351 -3.57 12.54 -1.12
N ARG A 352 -3.32 11.30 -0.70
CA ARG A 352 -2.34 10.38 -1.30
C ARG A 352 -3.08 9.29 -2.05
N ILE A 353 -2.76 9.09 -3.32
CA ILE A 353 -3.32 7.98 -4.10
C ILE A 353 -2.72 6.66 -3.60
N LYS A 354 -3.59 5.74 -3.17
CA LYS A 354 -3.24 4.36 -2.81
C LYS A 354 -3.30 3.45 -4.01
N THR A 355 -4.31 3.62 -4.85
CA THR A 355 -4.52 2.76 -6.03
C THR A 355 -5.00 3.63 -7.19
N ALA A 356 -4.38 3.45 -8.34
CA ALA A 356 -4.83 3.99 -9.61
C ALA A 356 -5.19 2.81 -10.53
N THR A 357 -6.44 2.77 -11.00
CA THR A 357 -6.91 1.69 -11.88
C THR A 357 -7.38 2.26 -13.21
N HIS A 358 -6.66 1.95 -14.27
CA HIS A 358 -6.92 2.44 -15.62
C HIS A 358 -7.67 1.39 -16.42
N ARG A 359 -8.86 1.73 -16.90
CA ARG A 359 -9.74 0.81 -17.63
C ARG A 359 -10.07 1.33 -19.01
N TYR A 360 -9.79 0.53 -20.03
CA TYR A 360 -10.17 0.82 -21.41
C TYR A 360 -10.96 -0.33 -22.02
N GLY A 361 -12.08 -0.02 -22.67
CA GLY A 361 -12.82 -0.95 -23.52
C GLY A 361 -13.28 -0.24 -24.79
N PRO A 362 -13.28 -0.87 -25.98
CA PRO A 362 -13.71 -0.21 -27.22
C PRO A 362 -15.12 0.37 -27.16
N SER A 363 -16.03 -0.27 -26.41
CA SER A 363 -17.40 0.18 -26.20
C SER A 363 -17.58 1.08 -24.97
N GLU A 364 -16.67 1.02 -24.01
CA GLU A 364 -16.79 1.65 -22.68
C GLU A 364 -15.98 2.95 -22.56
N GLY A 365 -15.03 3.18 -23.47
CA GLY A 365 -14.12 4.32 -23.45
C GLY A 365 -12.94 4.09 -22.52
N TYR A 366 -12.34 5.19 -22.03
CA TYR A 366 -11.21 5.16 -21.10
C TYR A 366 -11.58 5.86 -19.81
N THR A 367 -11.43 5.18 -18.68
CA THR A 367 -11.66 5.72 -17.33
C THR A 367 -10.47 5.44 -16.42
N THR A 368 -10.36 6.20 -15.35
CA THR A 368 -9.39 5.96 -14.28
C THR A 368 -10.09 6.06 -12.94
N ALA A 369 -10.00 5.00 -12.14
CA ALA A 369 -10.46 5.01 -10.76
C ALA A 369 -9.29 5.26 -9.81
N ILE A 370 -9.56 6.06 -8.80
CA ILE A 370 -8.59 6.53 -7.82
C ILE A 370 -9.13 6.17 -6.44
N ASP A 371 -8.34 5.44 -5.66
CA ASP A 371 -8.56 5.27 -4.23
C ASP A 371 -7.45 5.99 -3.47
N ALA A 372 -7.82 6.84 -2.52
CA ALA A 372 -6.92 7.72 -1.81
C ALA A 372 -7.14 7.71 -0.29
N GLU A 373 -6.08 8.08 0.44
CA GLU A 373 -6.07 8.29 1.89
C GLU A 373 -5.58 9.72 2.20
N LEU A 374 -5.74 10.18 3.43
CA LEU A 374 -5.32 11.53 3.80
C LEU A 374 -3.82 11.74 3.56
N PHE A 375 -3.46 12.89 2.99
CA PHE A 375 -2.07 13.30 2.89
C PHE A 375 -1.64 13.98 4.20
N ALA A 376 -1.04 13.21 5.11
CA ALA A 376 -0.57 13.71 6.39
C ALA A 376 0.79 14.45 6.25
N GLU A 377 0.78 15.76 5.95
CA GLU A 377 2.00 16.56 5.78
C GLU A 377 2.84 16.67 7.06
N LYS A 378 2.19 16.70 8.24
CA LYS A 378 2.84 16.79 9.57
C LYS A 378 2.98 15.45 10.30
N GLN A 379 3.23 14.38 9.58
CA GLN A 379 3.51 13.10 10.23
C GLN A 379 4.90 13.09 10.87
N LYS A 380 5.09 12.31 11.95
CA LYS A 380 6.40 12.18 12.59
C LYS A 380 7.41 11.58 11.62
N ASP A 381 8.62 12.15 11.56
CA ASP A 381 9.75 11.57 10.81
C ASP A 381 10.32 10.38 11.59
N VAL A 382 9.66 9.23 11.44
CA VAL A 382 10.02 7.99 12.15
C VAL A 382 11.50 7.64 11.93
N PRO A 383 12.04 7.64 10.70
CA PRO A 383 13.46 7.34 10.49
C PRO A 383 14.43 8.28 11.21
N ALA A 384 14.11 9.58 11.29
CA ALA A 384 14.96 10.53 12.00
C ALA A 384 14.85 10.41 13.54
N GLY A 385 13.69 9.99 14.03
CA GLY A 385 13.42 9.79 15.46
C GLY A 385 13.99 8.49 16.04
N VAL A 386 14.35 7.52 15.19
CA VAL A 386 14.97 6.26 15.63
C VAL A 386 16.29 6.57 16.33
N LYS A 387 16.35 6.32 17.65
CA LYS A 387 17.58 6.43 18.43
C LYS A 387 18.64 5.54 17.79
N LYS A 388 19.74 6.14 17.33
CA LYS A 388 20.91 5.39 16.86
C LYS A 388 21.54 4.70 18.05
N THR A 389 21.12 3.46 18.30
CA THR A 389 21.78 2.60 19.28
C THR A 389 23.12 2.18 18.70
N LYS A 390 24.18 2.33 19.48
CA LYS A 390 25.41 1.56 19.22
C LYS A 390 25.15 0.16 19.78
N PRO A 391 25.57 -0.91 19.08
CA PRO A 391 25.62 -2.21 19.71
C PRO A 391 26.34 -2.08 21.06
N THR A 392 25.68 -2.48 22.15
CA THR A 392 26.29 -2.45 23.48
C THR A 392 27.28 -3.61 23.61
N ASP A 393 28.06 -3.67 24.69
CA ASP A 393 28.95 -4.82 24.93
C ASP A 393 28.19 -6.17 25.01
N ASP A 394 26.88 -6.12 25.30
CA ASP A 394 25.94 -7.25 25.36
C ASP A 394 25.38 -7.66 23.98
N ASP A 395 25.71 -6.92 22.93
CA ASP A 395 25.42 -7.31 21.55
C ASP A 395 26.54 -8.19 20.96
N LYS A 396 27.56 -8.58 21.74
CA LYS A 396 28.45 -9.64 21.29
C LYS A 396 27.68 -10.96 21.29
N ILE A 397 27.88 -11.77 20.25
CA ILE A 397 27.52 -13.20 20.23
C ILE A 397 27.96 -13.75 21.59
N ASP A 398 27.03 -14.37 22.33
CA ASP A 398 27.35 -15.08 23.56
C ASP A 398 28.61 -15.92 23.29
N PRO A 399 29.71 -15.76 24.05
CA PRO A 399 30.91 -16.56 23.83
C PRO A 399 30.64 -18.08 23.92
N ASP A 400 29.51 -18.47 24.52
CA ASP A 400 29.01 -19.85 24.58
C ASP A 400 27.98 -20.19 23.48
N ALA A 401 27.63 -19.26 22.58
CA ALA A 401 26.79 -19.57 21.42
C ALA A 401 27.54 -20.47 20.44
N PRO A 402 26.89 -21.52 19.90
CA PRO A 402 27.49 -22.39 18.90
C PRO A 402 27.93 -21.57 17.68
N ALA A 403 29.14 -21.85 17.18
CA ALA A 403 29.82 -21.05 16.15
C ALA A 403 29.09 -20.98 14.79
N GLU A 404 28.07 -21.80 14.58
CA GLU A 404 27.17 -21.77 13.43
C GLU A 404 25.73 -22.12 13.86
N PRO A 405 24.68 -21.66 13.13
CA PRO A 405 23.33 -22.13 13.35
C PRO A 405 23.32 -23.65 13.23
N VAL A 406 22.90 -24.35 14.27
CA VAL A 406 22.67 -25.80 14.18
C VAL A 406 21.63 -25.97 13.09
N GLU A 407 22.00 -26.58 11.95
CA GLU A 407 21.01 -27.00 10.96
C GLU A 407 19.91 -27.74 11.72
N PRO A 408 18.62 -27.48 11.44
CA PRO A 408 17.57 -28.25 12.07
C PRO A 408 17.85 -29.71 11.77
N THR A 409 18.26 -30.45 12.82
CA THR A 409 18.41 -31.90 12.72
C THR A 409 17.09 -32.39 12.15
N ALA A 410 17.17 -33.11 11.04
CA ALA A 410 16.04 -33.72 10.36
C ALA A 410 15.02 -34.24 11.39
N PRO A 411 13.70 -34.16 11.12
CA PRO A 411 12.68 -34.52 12.09
C PRO A 411 13.05 -35.86 12.70
N THR A 412 13.19 -35.89 14.03
CA THR A 412 13.38 -37.13 14.76
C THR A 412 12.24 -38.06 14.39
N ASP A 413 12.53 -39.04 13.54
CA ASP A 413 11.71 -40.24 13.33
C ASP A 413 11.51 -40.88 14.71
N GLY A 414 10.41 -40.53 15.37
CA GLY A 414 10.19 -40.93 16.75
C GLY A 414 8.83 -40.55 17.35
N PHE A 415 7.91 -40.01 16.55
CA PHE A 415 6.52 -39.81 16.98
C PHE A 415 5.57 -40.51 16.00
N ILE A 416 5.70 -41.83 15.90
CA ILE A 416 4.61 -42.67 15.42
C ILE A 416 3.62 -42.76 16.57
N ILE A 417 2.47 -42.11 16.43
CA ILE A 417 1.28 -42.46 17.20
C ILE A 417 0.92 -43.87 16.77
N ASP A 418 1.13 -44.84 17.66
CA ASP A 418 0.70 -46.23 17.46
C ASP A 418 -0.81 -46.23 17.23
N VAL A 419 -1.22 -46.49 15.99
CA VAL A 419 -2.61 -46.82 15.67
C VAL A 419 -2.81 -48.28 16.10
N PRO A 420 -3.73 -48.59 17.02
CA PRO A 420 -3.99 -49.98 17.39
C PRO A 420 -4.45 -50.73 16.14
N ALA A 421 -3.75 -51.81 15.80
CA ALA A 421 -4.19 -52.74 14.78
C ALA A 421 -5.49 -53.39 15.25
N ASP A 422 -6.61 -53.01 14.63
CA ASP A 422 -7.85 -53.77 14.77
C ASP A 422 -7.63 -55.18 14.23
N GLY A 423 -7.83 -56.13 15.14
CA GLY A 423 -7.57 -57.54 14.93
C GLY A 423 -8.55 -58.17 13.94
N ALA A 424 -8.02 -59.08 13.13
CA ALA A 424 -8.83 -60.11 12.50
C ALA A 424 -9.13 -61.22 13.52
N ALA A 425 -10.40 -61.43 13.87
CA ALA A 425 -10.93 -62.75 14.20
C ALA A 425 -12.47 -62.81 14.12
N GLN A 426 -12.93 -63.59 13.12
CA GLN A 426 -14.24 -64.23 12.89
C GLN A 426 -15.22 -63.54 11.95
#